data_AF-A0A973JFL2-F1
#
_entry.id   AF-A0A973JFL2-F1
#
_cell.length_a   1.000
_cell.length_b   1.000
_cell.length_c   1.000
_cell.angle_alpha   90.00
_cell.angle_beta   90.00
_cell.angle_gamma   90.00
#
_symmetry.space_group_name_H-M   'P 1'
#
loop_
_entity.id
_entity.type
_entity.pdbx_description
1 polymer ?
#
loop_
_entity_poly.entity_id
_entity_poly.type
_entity_poly.pdbx_seq_one_letter_code
_entity_poly.pdbx_strand_id
1 'polypeptide(L)'
;LMASAGALYGDGDTALVVSLIPLVALGSQDGRFTFDMGAGGALLSRHRFGTQDFGGNFQFALTVGVGVPLFERFGVGYRFLHYSDAGIYGPNNTGADLHMLELIYRF
;
A
#
# COMPACT_ATOMS: atom_id res chain seq x y z
N LEU A 1 9.18 7.62 5.28
CA LEU A 1 8.64 6.38 5.89
C LEU A 1 7.13 6.45 5.80
N MET A 2 6.48 5.43 5.26
CA MET A 2 5.03 5.28 5.27
C MET A 2 4.63 4.22 6.29
N ALA A 3 3.71 4.56 7.18
CA ALA A 3 3.04 3.63 8.07
C ALA A 3 1.54 3.69 7.79
N SER A 4 0.89 2.54 7.68
CA SER A 4 -0.55 2.49 7.42
C SER A 4 -1.25 1.41 8.23
N ALA A 5 -2.54 1.62 8.48
CA ALA A 5 -3.48 0.63 8.97
C ALA A 5 -4.76 0.72 8.14
N GLY A 6 -5.39 -0.41 7.86
CA GLY A 6 -6.62 -0.47 7.07
C GLY A 6 -7.39 -1.75 7.31
N ALA A 7 -8.56 -1.86 6.69
CA ALA A 7 -9.37 -3.07 6.69
C ALA A 7 -9.49 -3.61 5.26
N LEU A 8 -9.22 -4.89 5.08
CA LEU A 8 -9.52 -5.63 3.85
C LEU A 8 -10.84 -6.39 4.05
N TYR A 9 -11.75 -6.29 3.10
CA TYR A 9 -13.03 -7.01 3.12
C TYR A 9 -13.16 -7.85 1.86
N GLY A 10 -13.54 -9.12 2.02
CA GLY A 10 -13.75 -10.06 0.92
C GLY A 10 -14.46 -11.32 1.40
N ASP A 11 -15.36 -11.87 0.58
CA ASP A 11 -16.12 -13.09 0.89
C ASP A 11 -16.83 -13.07 2.27
N GLY A 12 -17.32 -11.90 2.70
CA GLY A 12 -17.97 -11.73 4.01
C GLY A 12 -17.01 -11.67 5.21
N ASP A 13 -15.71 -11.86 5.00
CA ASP A 13 -14.68 -11.75 6.00
C ASP A 13 -14.00 -10.37 5.97
N THR A 14 -13.51 -9.93 7.14
CA THR A 14 -12.71 -8.72 7.32
C THR A 14 -11.35 -9.05 7.92
N ALA A 15 -10.30 -8.39 7.46
CA ALA A 15 -8.97 -8.43 8.06
C ALA A 15 -8.43 -7.03 8.36
N LEU A 16 -7.75 -6.88 9.49
CA LEU A 16 -6.85 -5.76 9.71
C LEU A 16 -5.60 -5.97 8.84
N VAL A 17 -5.16 -4.91 8.18
CA VAL A 17 -3.84 -4.83 7.55
C VAL A 17 -3.06 -3.66 8.15
N VAL A 18 -1.81 -3.89 8.49
CA VAL A 18 -0.86 -2.84 8.87
C VAL A 18 0.38 -2.95 8.01
N SER A 19 0.96 -1.83 7.60
CA SER A 19 2.20 -1.84 6.82
C SER A 19 3.19 -0.78 7.25
N LEU A 20 4.46 -1.07 7.03
CA LEU A 20 5.57 -0.16 7.26
C LEU A 20 6.53 -0.22 6.07
N ILE A 21 6.67 0.89 5.37
CA ILE A 21 7.38 0.97 4.09
C ILE A 21 8.33 2.18 4.09
N PRO A 22 9.65 1.97 4.16
CA PRO A 22 10.63 2.99 3.81
C PRO A 22 10.39 3.48 2.39
N LEU A 23 10.41 4.80 2.20
CA LEU A 23 10.15 5.44 0.91
C LEU A 23 11.37 6.27 0.48
N VAL A 24 11.64 6.27 -0.82
CA VAL A 24 12.38 7.33 -1.50
C VAL A 24 11.34 8.29 -2.08
N ALA A 25 11.46 9.57 -1.77
CA ALA A 25 10.54 10.61 -2.25
C ALA A 25 11.31 11.70 -3.01
N LEU A 26 10.75 12.10 -4.14
CA LEU A 26 11.25 13.16 -5.01
C LEU A 26 10.16 14.22 -5.17
N GLY A 27 10.53 15.49 -5.06
CA GLY A 27 9.66 16.62 -5.34
C GLY A 27 10.17 17.41 -6.53
N SER A 28 9.27 17.99 -7.32
CA SER A 28 9.65 19.00 -8.31
C SER A 28 10.15 20.27 -7.61
N GLN A 29 11.06 21.01 -8.25
CA GLN A 29 11.63 22.24 -7.69
C GLN A 29 10.58 23.32 -7.41
N ASP A 30 9.50 23.33 -8.20
CA ASP A 30 8.36 24.25 -8.06
C ASP A 30 7.30 23.74 -7.05
N GLY A 31 7.51 22.58 -6.43
CA GLY A 31 6.62 21.98 -5.43
C GLY A 31 5.29 21.48 -5.98
N ARG A 32 5.10 21.47 -7.31
CA ARG A 32 3.84 21.07 -7.96
C ARG A 32 3.65 19.57 -8.08
N PHE A 33 4.71 18.79 -7.92
CA PHE A 33 4.68 17.36 -8.12
C PHE A 33 5.50 16.64 -7.06
N THR A 34 4.97 15.55 -6.55
CA THR A 34 5.69 14.60 -5.71
C THR A 34 5.57 13.21 -6.31
N PHE A 35 6.68 12.49 -6.28
CA PHE A 35 6.77 11.07 -6.62
C PHE A 35 7.43 10.35 -5.45
N ASP A 36 6.91 9.20 -5.08
CA ASP A 36 7.58 8.34 -4.12
C ASP A 36 7.46 6.88 -4.52
N MET A 37 8.41 6.07 -4.05
CA MET A 37 8.36 4.63 -4.18
C MET A 37 9.07 3.97 -3.01
N GLY A 38 8.72 2.73 -2.72
CA GLY A 38 9.34 2.01 -1.62
C GLY A 38 9.02 0.53 -1.57
N ALA A 39 9.78 -0.14 -0.72
CA ALA A 39 9.64 -1.57 -0.43
C ALA A 39 9.66 -1.78 1.07
N GLY A 40 8.76 -2.62 1.58
CA GLY A 40 8.60 -2.86 3.01
C GLY A 40 7.79 -4.12 3.27
N GLY A 41 7.11 -4.14 4.42
CA GLY A 41 6.30 -5.28 4.85
C GLY A 41 4.91 -4.88 5.31
N ALA A 42 3.98 -5.80 5.17
CA ALA A 42 2.62 -5.73 5.69
C ALA A 42 2.29 -6.97 6.52
N LEU A 43 1.45 -6.79 7.53
CA LEU A 43 0.86 -7.86 8.33
C LEU A 43 -0.65 -7.83 8.17
N LEU A 44 -1.22 -8.97 7.79
CA LEU A 44 -2.65 -9.20 7.68
C LEU A 44 -3.11 -10.07 8.84
N SER A 45 -4.21 -9.71 9.50
CA SER A 45 -4.82 -10.55 10.54
C SER A 45 -5.48 -11.81 9.99
N ARG A 46 -5.73 -11.83 8.67
CA ARG A 46 -6.28 -12.95 7.90
C ARG A 46 -5.77 -12.83 6.46
N HIS A 47 -5.34 -13.96 5.89
CA HIS A 47 -4.75 -14.03 4.55
C HIS A 47 -5.62 -14.80 3.54
N ARG A 48 -6.81 -15.26 3.92
CA ARG A 48 -7.72 -16.00 3.04
C ARG A 48 -9.13 -15.43 3.07
N PHE A 49 -9.67 -15.18 1.89
CA PHE A 49 -11.00 -14.63 1.63
C PHE A 49 -11.65 -15.46 0.53
N GLY A 50 -12.50 -16.43 0.91
CA GLY A 50 -13.05 -17.42 -0.02
C GLY A 50 -11.97 -18.20 -0.76
N THR A 51 -11.95 -18.04 -2.09
CA THR A 51 -10.96 -18.66 -2.98
C THR A 51 -9.66 -17.85 -3.14
N GLN A 52 -9.61 -16.62 -2.63
CA GLN A 52 -8.38 -15.81 -2.63
C GLN A 52 -7.53 -16.18 -1.42
N ASP A 53 -6.31 -16.65 -1.69
CA ASP A 53 -5.34 -17.06 -0.68
C ASP A 53 -4.04 -16.27 -0.88
N PHE A 54 -3.70 -15.40 0.07
CA PHE A 54 -2.47 -14.61 0.07
C PHE A 54 -1.27 -15.37 0.67
N GLY A 55 -1.44 -16.66 0.97
CA GLY A 55 -0.37 -17.56 1.42
C GLY A 55 -0.08 -17.49 2.92
N GLY A 56 0.01 -16.28 3.49
CA GLY A 56 0.28 -16.12 4.92
C GLY A 56 0.13 -14.68 5.43
N ASN A 57 0.27 -14.51 6.74
CA ASN A 57 -0.02 -13.24 7.40
C ASN A 57 1.00 -12.14 7.08
N PHE A 58 2.24 -12.48 6.74
CA PHE A 58 3.23 -11.49 6.30
C PHE A 58 3.25 -11.37 4.79
N GLN A 59 3.32 -10.14 4.28
CA GLN A 59 3.43 -9.84 2.86
C GLN A 59 4.56 -8.83 2.63
N PHE A 60 5.34 -9.01 1.57
CA PHE A 60 6.16 -7.95 1.02
C PHE A 60 5.26 -6.89 0.40
N ALA A 61 5.64 -5.62 0.58
CA ALA A 61 4.90 -4.49 0.08
C ALA A 61 5.76 -3.65 -0.86
N LEU A 62 5.31 -3.46 -2.09
CA LEU A 62 5.93 -2.56 -3.07
C LEU A 62 4.95 -1.44 -3.39
N THR A 63 5.41 -0.19 -3.36
CA THR A 63 4.54 0.94 -3.64
C THR A 63 5.20 1.95 -4.56
N VAL A 64 4.36 2.62 -5.34
CA VAL A 64 4.70 3.83 -6.08
C VAL A 64 3.52 4.80 -5.97
N GLY A 65 3.81 6.05 -5.67
CA GLY A 65 2.84 7.11 -5.47
C GLY A 65 3.20 8.36 -6.26
N VAL A 66 2.18 9.07 -6.71
CA VAL A 66 2.30 10.42 -7.28
C VAL A 66 1.29 11.35 -6.61
N GLY A 67 1.68 12.59 -6.40
CA GLY A 67 0.83 13.58 -5.75
C GLY A 67 1.04 14.99 -6.27
N VAL A 68 0.00 15.81 -6.15
CA VAL A 68 0.00 17.23 -6.51
C VAL A 68 -0.60 18.04 -5.36
N PRO A 69 -0.11 19.27 -5.09
CA PRO A 69 -0.80 20.18 -4.18
C PRO A 69 -2.17 20.56 -4.75
N LEU A 70 -3.16 20.72 -3.87
CA LEU A 70 -4.51 21.15 -4.23
C LEU A 70 -4.77 22.56 -3.71
N PHE A 71 -4.70 22.77 -2.40
CA PHE A 71 -4.83 24.08 -1.76
C PHE A 71 -4.08 24.11 -0.43
N GLU A 72 -3.39 25.22 -0.12
CA GLU A 72 -2.63 25.38 1.12
C GLU A 72 -1.75 24.17 1.45
N ARG A 73 -2.09 23.43 2.50
CA ARG A 73 -1.39 22.25 3.01
C ARG A 73 -1.94 20.94 2.47
N PHE A 74 -3.03 20.99 1.72
CA PHE A 74 -3.72 19.83 1.16
C PHE A 74 -3.23 19.51 -0.25
N GLY A 75 -3.14 18.23 -0.55
CA GLY A 75 -2.85 17.68 -1.86
C GLY A 75 -3.71 16.47 -2.13
N VAL A 76 -3.66 16.01 -3.37
CA VAL A 76 -4.28 14.75 -3.80
C VAL A 76 -3.24 13.90 -4.49
N GLY A 77 -3.44 12.58 -4.46
CA GLY A 77 -2.52 11.65 -5.05
C GLY A 77 -3.17 10.38 -5.54
N TYR A 78 -2.37 9.59 -6.22
CA TYR A 78 -2.68 8.25 -6.61
C TYR A 78 -1.52 7.35 -6.22
N ARG A 79 -1.85 6.20 -5.62
CA ARG A 79 -0.88 5.21 -5.20
C ARG A 79 -1.25 3.83 -5.70
N PHE A 80 -0.25 3.16 -6.26
CA PHE A 80 -0.26 1.73 -6.46
C PHE A 80 0.49 1.05 -5.32
N LEU A 81 -0.09 -0.01 -4.78
CA LEU A 81 0.50 -0.82 -3.72
C LEU A 81 0.27 -2.30 -4.03
N HIS A 82 1.35 -3.04 -4.15
CA HIS A 82 1.36 -4.46 -4.38
C HIS A 82 1.76 -5.20 -3.10
N TYR A 83 0.97 -6.21 -2.72
CA TYR A 83 1.27 -7.17 -1.68
C TYR A 83 1.47 -8.56 -2.27
N SER A 84 2.55 -9.23 -1.85
CA SER A 84 2.81 -10.63 -2.20
C SER A 84 3.69 -11.28 -1.13
N ASP A 85 3.60 -12.59 -0.99
CA ASP A 85 4.50 -13.36 -0.15
C ASP A 85 5.86 -13.68 -0.82
N ALA A 86 6.05 -13.30 -2.08
CA ALA A 86 7.21 -13.66 -2.90
C ALA A 86 7.50 -15.17 -2.95
N GLY A 87 6.46 -16.00 -2.83
CA GLY A 87 6.53 -17.47 -2.87
C GLY A 87 7.02 -18.14 -1.60
N ILE A 88 7.20 -17.41 -0.49
CA ILE A 88 7.67 -18.00 0.78
C ILE A 88 6.66 -18.98 1.39
N TYR A 89 5.37 -18.89 1.01
CA TYR A 89 4.31 -19.83 1.42
C TYR A 89 3.94 -20.83 0.32
N GLY A 90 4.79 -20.99 -0.69
CA GLY A 90 4.60 -21.93 -1.79
C GLY A 90 4.06 -21.29 -3.08
N PRO A 91 3.85 -22.09 -4.14
CA PRO A 91 3.57 -21.55 -5.48
C PRO A 91 2.09 -21.27 -5.75
N ASN A 92 1.18 -21.70 -4.87
CA ASN A 92 -0.26 -21.76 -5.12
C ASN A 92 -1.04 -20.70 -4.33
N ASN A 93 -0.55 -19.47 -4.32
CA ASN A 93 -1.20 -18.32 -3.70
C ASN A 93 -1.24 -17.14 -4.68
N THR A 94 -1.87 -16.04 -4.28
CA THR A 94 -2.01 -14.84 -5.08
C THR A 94 -1.49 -13.62 -4.34
N GLY A 95 -1.16 -12.57 -5.08
CA GLY A 95 -0.89 -11.24 -4.52
C GLY A 95 -2.14 -10.38 -4.54
N ALA A 96 -2.02 -9.17 -4.00
CA ALA A 96 -3.05 -8.15 -4.08
C ALA A 96 -2.47 -6.86 -4.66
N ASP A 97 -3.17 -6.31 -5.65
CA ASP A 97 -2.89 -4.99 -6.22
C ASP A 97 -3.94 -4.00 -5.74
N LEU A 98 -3.50 -2.94 -5.07
CA LEU A 98 -4.34 -1.88 -4.56
C LEU A 98 -4.09 -0.59 -5.34
N HIS A 99 -5.17 -0.04 -5.86
CA HIS A 99 -5.20 1.28 -6.49
C HIS A 99 -5.92 2.24 -5.53
N MET A 100 -5.20 3.26 -5.07
CA MET A 100 -5.69 4.17 -4.02
C MET A 100 -5.69 5.61 -4.52
N LEU A 101 -6.75 6.32 -4.16
CA LEU A 101 -6.79 7.79 -4.23
C LEU A 101 -6.39 8.33 -2.85
N GLU A 102 -5.50 9.30 -2.83
CA GLU A 102 -4.95 9.85 -1.59
C GLU A 102 -5.43 11.28 -1.38
N LEU A 103 -5.82 11.59 -0.14
CA LEU A 103 -5.87 12.96 0.37
C LEU A 103 -4.63 13.18 1.23
N ILE A 104 -3.83 14.17 0.88
CA ILE A 104 -2.51 14.41 1.47
C ILE A 104 -2.58 15.69 2.28
N TYR A 105 -1.98 15.68 3.48
CA TYR A 105 -1.77 16.88 4.29
C TYR A 105 -0.29 17.03 4.63
N ARG A 106 0.26 18.23 4.42
CA ARG A 106 1.67 18.58 4.68
C ARG A 106 1.76 19.46 5.94
N PHE A 107 2.54 19.01 6.93
CA PHE A 107 2.70 19.67 8.24
C PHE A 107 3.67 20.84 8.20
#